data_AF-A0A521ZLS4-F1
#
_entry.id   AF-A0A521ZLS4-F1
#
_cell.length_a   1.000
_cell.length_b   1.000
_cell.length_c   1.000
_cell.angle_alpha   90.00
_cell.angle_beta   90.00
_cell.angle_gamma   90.00
#
_symmetry.space_group_name_H-M   'P 1'
#
loop_
_entity.id
_entity.type
_entity.pdbx_description
1 polymer ?
#
loop_
_entity_poly.entity_id
_entity_poly.type
_entity_poly.pdbx_seq_one_letter_code
_entity_poly.pdbx_strand_id
1 'polypeptide(L)' 'MKLKLTTALCIAAAWVVAATNPMFNVRDYGATGDGKSLDSPAIDKAIAACAGAGGGTVWIPA' A
#
# COMPACT_ATOMS: atom_id res chain seq x y z
N MET A 1 -0.17 -29.13 45.30
CA MET A 1 -1.22 -28.16 44.88
C MET A 1 -0.99 -26.82 45.55
N LYS A 2 -0.56 -25.80 44.79
CA LYS A 2 -0.72 -24.35 45.04
C LYS A 2 -0.05 -23.63 43.86
N LEU A 3 -0.77 -23.60 42.74
CA LEU A 3 -0.38 -22.94 41.49
C LEU A 3 -0.60 -21.43 41.67
N LYS A 4 0.46 -20.62 41.66
CA LYS A 4 0.36 -19.15 41.62
C LYS A 4 0.40 -18.72 40.16
N LEU A 5 -0.80 -18.60 39.58
CA LEU A 5 -1.06 -18.25 38.18
C LEU A 5 -1.78 -16.90 38.14
N THR A 6 -1.05 -15.82 38.34
CA THR A 6 -1.40 -14.41 38.08
C THR A 6 -0.13 -13.64 38.46
N THR A 7 0.61 -12.96 37.59
CA THR A 7 0.21 -11.84 36.73
C THR A 7 1.33 -11.65 35.71
N ALA A 8 1.26 -12.31 34.55
CA ALA A 8 2.07 -11.94 33.41
C ALA A 8 1.29 -10.86 32.64
N LEU A 9 1.44 -9.60 33.08
CA LEU A 9 1.02 -8.47 32.28
C LEU A 9 2.00 -8.36 31.11
N CYS A 10 1.70 -9.07 30.02
CA CYS A 10 2.37 -8.89 28.75
C CYS A 10 2.12 -7.45 28.30
N ILE A 11 3.08 -6.55 28.56
CA ILE A 11 3.13 -5.24 27.91
C ILE A 11 3.53 -5.53 26.46
N ALA A 12 2.55 -5.80 25.61
CA ALA A 12 2.75 -5.73 24.18
C ALA A 12 2.92 -4.25 23.82
N ALA A 13 4.17 -3.81 23.74
CA ALA A 13 4.49 -2.54 23.10
C ALA A 13 4.02 -2.63 21.65
N ALA A 14 2.86 -2.04 21.36
CA ALA A 14 2.36 -1.92 20.01
C ALA A 14 3.29 -0.96 19.27
N TRP A 15 4.15 -1.51 18.41
CA TRP A 15 4.93 -0.72 17.49
C TRP A 15 3.96 -0.09 16.50
N VAL A 16 3.76 1.23 16.60
CA VAL A 16 3.08 1.99 15.54
C VAL A 16 4.03 2.00 14.35
N VAL A 17 3.82 1.07 13.42
CA VAL A 17 4.45 1.15 12.10
C VAL A 17 3.77 2.33 11.40
N ALA A 18 4.52 3.40 11.16
CA ALA A 18 4.05 4.49 10.31
C ALA A 18 3.72 3.89 8.93
N ALA A 19 2.45 3.87 8.56
CA ALA A 19 2.02 3.40 7.25
C ALA A 19 2.51 4.42 6.20
N THR A 20 3.58 4.09 5.49
CA THR A 20 3.95 4.81 4.27
C THR A 20 2.84 4.55 3.25
N ASN A 21 2.12 5.58 2.83
CA ASN A 21 1.08 5.43 1.80
C ASN A 21 1.78 5.20 0.44
N PRO A 22 1.78 3.98 -0.12
CA PRO A 22 2.53 3.70 -1.34
C PRO A 22 1.92 4.46 -2.52
N MET A 23 2.80 4.99 -3.38
CA MET A 23 2.42 5.80 -4.53
C MET A 23 2.77 5.07 -5.82
N PHE A 24 1.78 4.96 -6.71
CA PHE A 24 1.86 4.18 -7.95
C PHE A 24 1.77 5.14 -9.13
N ASN A 25 2.91 5.55 -9.68
CA ASN A 25 2.93 6.45 -10.84
C ASN A 25 2.57 5.67 -12.11
N VAL A 26 1.54 6.11 -12.84
CA VAL A 26 1.08 5.45 -14.07
C VAL A 26 2.16 5.32 -15.14
N ARG A 27 3.19 6.20 -15.15
CA ARG A 27 4.33 6.11 -16.07
C ARG A 27 5.19 4.87 -15.84
N ASP A 28 5.26 4.36 -14.61
CA ASP A 28 5.97 3.10 -14.28
C ASP A 28 5.25 1.87 -14.87
N TYR A 29 3.98 2.02 -15.23
CA TYR A 29 3.11 0.98 -15.80
C TYR A 29 2.93 1.12 -17.32
N GLY A 30 3.63 2.06 -17.95
CA GLY A 30 3.65 2.27 -19.39
C GLY A 30 2.76 3.39 -19.90
N ALA A 31 2.23 4.27 -19.04
CA ALA A 31 1.52 5.46 -19.49
C ALA A 31 2.49 6.46 -20.12
N THR A 32 2.10 7.05 -21.24
CA THR A 32 2.94 7.99 -22.00
C THR A 32 2.54 9.44 -21.75
N GLY A 33 1.24 9.74 -21.64
CA GLY A 33 0.73 11.11 -21.49
C GLY A 33 0.89 11.97 -22.75
N ASP A 34 1.00 11.36 -23.93
CA ASP A 34 1.22 12.07 -25.20
C ASP A 34 -0.07 12.58 -25.87
N GLY A 35 -1.25 12.27 -25.29
CA GLY A 35 -2.56 12.63 -25.82
C GLY A 35 -2.97 11.86 -27.08
N LYS A 36 -2.22 10.82 -27.47
CA LYS A 36 -2.46 10.01 -28.68
C LYS A 36 -2.56 8.52 -28.35
N SER A 37 -1.65 8.03 -27.52
CA SER A 37 -1.56 6.65 -27.08
C SER A 37 -2.62 6.34 -26.04
N LEU A 38 -3.13 5.11 -26.04
CA LEU A 38 -4.13 4.68 -25.07
C LEU A 38 -3.45 4.33 -23.74
N ASP A 39 -3.58 5.20 -22.74
CA ASP A 39 -2.98 5.01 -21.42
C ASP A 39 -3.85 4.14 -20.47
N SER A 40 -5.10 3.81 -20.83
CA SER A 40 -6.00 3.00 -19.99
C SER A 40 -5.38 1.69 -19.48
N PRO A 41 -4.69 0.88 -20.31
CA PRO A 41 -4.07 -0.35 -19.82
C PRO A 41 -2.96 -0.13 -18.78
N ALA A 42 -2.26 1.01 -18.82
CA ALA A 42 -1.26 1.36 -17.83
C ALA A 42 -1.91 1.81 -16.51
N ILE A 43 -3.00 2.58 -16.60
CA ILE A 43 -3.80 2.99 -15.45
C ILE A 43 -4.39 1.77 -14.73
N ASP A 44 -4.96 0.81 -15.48
CA ASP A 44 -5.52 -0.42 -14.92
C ASP A 44 -4.46 -1.24 -14.16
N LYS A 45 -3.24 -1.34 -14.72
CA LYS A 45 -2.12 -2.01 -14.05
C LYS A 45 -1.71 -1.30 -12.77
N ALA A 46 -1.65 0.04 -12.78
CA ALA A 46 -1.34 0.82 -11.59
C ALA A 46 -2.38 0.62 -10.48
N ILE A 47 -3.67 0.57 -10.84
CA ILE A 47 -4.77 0.28 -9.90
C ILE A 47 -4.65 -1.14 -9.35
N ALA A 48 -4.38 -2.14 -10.19
CA ALA A 48 -4.20 -3.52 -9.75
C ALA A 48 -3.03 -3.67 -8.77
N ALA A 49 -1.90 -3.00 -9.05
CA ALA A 49 -0.75 -2.98 -8.15
C ALA A 49 -1.08 -2.27 -6.82
N CYS A 50 -1.78 -1.14 -6.88
CA CYS A 50 -2.23 -0.39 -5.72
C CYS A 50 -3.17 -1.22 -4.83
N ALA A 51 -4.16 -1.90 -5.43
CA ALA A 51 -5.06 -2.79 -4.73
C ALA A 51 -4.32 -4.00 -4.12
N GLY A 52 -3.39 -4.61 -4.88
CA GLY A 52 -2.57 -5.74 -4.42
C GLY A 52 -1.63 -5.41 -3.26
N ALA A 53 -1.22 -4.15 -3.12
CA ALA A 53 -0.39 -3.65 -2.02
C ALA A 53 -1.18 -3.34 -0.73
N GLY A 54 -2.51 -3.53 -0.73
CA GLY A 54 -3.36 -3.20 0.41
C GLY A 54 -3.88 -1.75 0.42
N GLY A 55 -3.83 -1.07 -0.73
CA GLY A 55 -4.23 0.33 -0.87
C GLY A 55 -3.04 1.26 -1.11
N GLY A 56 -3.33 2.51 -1.45
CA GLY A 56 -2.30 3.44 -1.89
C GLY A 56 -2.88 4.65 -2.62
N THR A 57 -2.02 5.36 -3.35
CA THR A 57 -2.42 6.42 -4.27
C THR A 57 -1.90 6.14 -5.67
N VAL A 58 -2.80 6.05 -6.65
CA VAL A 58 -2.41 6.05 -8.07
C VAL A 58 -2.17 7.50 -8.48
N TRP A 59 -0.95 7.80 -8.92
CA TRP A 59 -0.53 9.14 -9.27
C TRP A 59 -0.53 9.33 -10.79
N ILE A 60 -1.22 10.39 -11.24
CA ILE A 60 -1.23 10.84 -12.63
C ILE A 60 -0.47 12.17 -12.70
N PRO A 61 0.73 12.18 -13.31
CA PRO A 61 1.51 13.40 -13.48
C PRO A 61 0.90 14.31 -14.55
N ALA A 62 1.23 15.61 -14.45
CA ALA A 62 0.95 16.59 -15.50
C ALA A 62 1.79 16.36 -16.76
#